data_AF-A0A2E7DJD0-F1
#
_entry.id   AF-A0A2E7DJD0-F1
#
_cell.length_a   1.000
_cell.length_b   1.000
_cell.length_c   1.000
_cell.angle_alpha   90.00
_cell.angle_beta   90.00
_cell.angle_gamma   90.00
#
_symmetry.space_group_name_H-M   'P 1'
#
loop_
_entity.id
_entity.type
_entity.pdbx_description
1 polymer ?
#
loop_
_entity_poly.entity_id
_entity_poly.type
_entity_poly.pdbx_seq_one_letter_code
_entity_poly.pdbx_strand_id
1 'polypeptide(L)'
;MKKVSIDVWIQLLGMLGVLGGLVFVGLEMRQSQTIALGAQQQARTELNSNRLLAELELVGEIGTLAIATNEIAWDELTLEQKIIREQIQRWFWTLLENNFYQHELGLINDELWEQVKGRIDNRWAECHLRNMVPTDPIIGLRRYLDSLPDNCS
;
A
#
# COMPACT_ATOMS: atom_id res chain seq x y z
N MET A 1 34.77 46.69 24.63
CA MET A 1 34.11 45.42 24.23
C MET A 1 35.19 44.36 24.06
N LYS A 2 35.11 43.22 24.76
CA LYS A 2 36.08 42.12 24.61
C LYS A 2 35.91 41.49 23.23
N LYS A 3 36.96 41.48 22.40
CA LYS A 3 36.97 40.72 21.14
C LYS A 3 37.09 39.24 21.48
N VAL A 4 36.10 38.45 21.05
CA VAL A 4 36.16 37.00 21.14
C VAL A 4 37.30 36.50 20.26
N SER A 5 38.16 35.61 20.77
CA SER A 5 39.29 35.09 20.01
C SER A 5 38.83 34.23 18.84
N ILE A 6 39.62 34.22 17.77
CA ILE A 6 39.35 33.43 16.57
C ILE A 6 39.29 31.92 16.91
N ASP A 7 40.10 31.46 17.87
CA ASP A 7 40.08 30.08 18.33
C ASP A 7 38.73 29.65 18.92
N VAL A 8 38.06 30.53 19.66
CA VAL A 8 36.72 30.25 20.21
C VAL A 8 35.68 30.11 19.10
N TRP A 9 35.81 30.92 18.03
CA TRP A 9 34.93 30.80 16.86
C TRP A 9 35.16 29.49 16.09
N ILE A 10 36.42 29.10 15.88
CA ILE A 10 36.76 27.83 15.22
C ILE A 10 36.25 26.64 16.03
N GLN A 11 36.43 26.66 17.34
CA GLN A 11 35.95 25.58 18.22
C GLN A 11 34.41 25.49 18.21
N LEU A 12 33.72 26.62 18.27
CA LEU A 12 32.26 26.65 18.21
C LEU A 12 31.74 26.13 16.86
N LEU A 13 32.36 26.53 15.75
CA LEU A 13 32.03 26.00 14.42
C LEU A 13 32.31 24.49 14.31
N GLY A 14 33.41 24.01 14.88
CA GLY A 14 33.73 22.58 14.92
C GLY A 14 32.68 21.77 15.69
N MET A 15 32.27 22.25 16.86
CA MET A 15 31.20 21.61 17.65
C MET A 15 29.85 21.64 16.93
N LEU A 16 29.51 22.77 16.29
CA LEU A 16 28.31 22.86 15.46
C LEU A 16 28.36 21.91 14.25
N GLY A 17 29.53 21.72 13.66
CA GLY A 17 29.75 20.75 12.58
C GLY A 17 29.46 19.32 13.03
N VAL A 18 29.96 18.91 14.21
CA VAL A 18 29.67 17.58 14.78
C VAL A 18 28.18 17.42 15.07
N LEU A 19 27.54 18.42 15.69
CA LEU A 19 26.10 18.41 15.96
C LEU A 19 25.29 18.33 14.66
N GLY A 20 25.65 19.11 13.64
CA GLY A 20 25.01 19.07 12.33
C GLY A 20 25.15 17.69 11.67
N GLY A 21 26.33 17.07 11.76
CA GLY A 21 26.55 15.71 11.28
C GLY A 21 25.65 14.68 11.99
N LEU A 22 25.53 14.75 13.31
CA LEU A 22 24.66 13.86 14.08
C LEU A 22 23.18 14.02 13.72
N VAL A 23 22.72 15.26 13.50
CA VAL A 23 21.34 15.54 13.05
C VAL A 23 21.11 14.94 11.67
N PHE A 24 22.04 15.13 10.73
CA PHE A 24 21.93 14.56 9.39
C PHE A 24 21.84 13.03 9.41
N VAL A 25 22.72 12.36 10.17
CA VAL A 25 22.68 10.91 10.35
C VAL A 25 21.37 10.46 10.99
N GLY A 26 20.86 11.20 11.97
CA GLY A 26 19.56 10.90 12.59
C GLY A 26 18.40 10.97 11.59
N LEU A 27 18.41 11.94 10.68
CA LEU A 27 17.42 12.05 9.61
C LEU A 27 17.54 10.90 8.60
N GLU A 28 18.76 10.55 8.18
CA GLU A 28 19.01 9.45 7.25
C GLU A 28 18.59 8.08 7.83
N MET A 29 18.87 7.85 9.12
CA MET A 29 18.42 6.64 9.81
C MET A 29 16.89 6.54 9.89
N ARG A 30 16.19 7.65 10.16
CA ARG A 30 14.72 7.68 10.17
C ARG A 30 14.14 7.37 8.80
N GLN A 31 14.72 7.93 7.73
CA GLN A 31 14.31 7.63 6.36
C GLN A 31 14.55 6.15 6.02
N SER A 32 15.72 5.63 6.37
CA SER A 32 16.10 4.22 6.16
C SER A 32 15.14 3.27 6.88
N GLN A 33 14.77 3.58 8.13
CA GLN A 33 13.78 2.81 8.89
C GLN A 33 12.41 2.81 8.20
N THR A 34 11.96 3.97 7.69
CA THR A 34 10.67 4.09 7.00
C THR A 34 10.64 3.24 5.73
N ILE A 35 11.71 3.29 4.92
CA ILE A 35 11.85 2.46 3.72
C ILE A 35 11.88 0.97 4.08
N ALA A 36 12.58 0.59 5.15
CA ALA A 36 12.65 -0.81 5.59
C ALA A 36 11.28 -1.35 6.02
N LEU A 37 10.45 -0.55 6.71
CA LEU A 37 9.08 -0.93 7.06
C LEU A 37 8.20 -1.12 5.82
N GLY A 38 8.30 -0.20 4.85
CA GLY A 38 7.60 -0.31 3.57
C GLY A 38 8.00 -1.57 2.80
N ALA A 39 9.31 -1.83 2.68
CA ALA A 39 9.86 -3.01 2.02
C ALA A 39 9.43 -4.31 2.71
N GLN A 40 9.39 -4.34 4.04
CA GLN A 40 8.90 -5.49 4.80
C GLN A 40 7.42 -5.77 4.49
N GLN A 41 6.58 -4.74 4.45
CA GLN A 41 5.17 -4.89 4.10
C GLN A 41 5.00 -5.32 2.64
N GLN A 42 5.78 -4.76 1.71
CA GLN A 42 5.77 -5.15 0.30
C GLN A 42 6.17 -6.62 0.12
N ALA A 43 7.19 -7.11 0.82
CA ALA A 43 7.59 -8.52 0.78
C ALA A 43 6.48 -9.46 1.28
N ARG A 44 5.74 -9.06 2.33
CA ARG A 44 4.57 -9.83 2.80
C ARG A 44 3.45 -9.85 1.78
N THR A 45 3.17 -8.71 1.14
CA THR A 45 2.19 -8.60 0.07
C THR A 45 2.58 -9.44 -1.13
N GLU A 46 3.86 -9.47 -1.52
CA GLU A 46 4.36 -10.32 -2.60
C GLU A 46 4.17 -11.80 -2.27
N LEU A 47 4.56 -12.25 -1.07
CA LEU A 47 4.34 -13.64 -0.63
C LEU A 47 2.86 -14.03 -0.64
N ASN A 48 1.98 -13.15 -0.14
CA ASN A 48 0.54 -13.41 -0.15
C ASN A 48 -0.01 -13.41 -1.59
N SER A 49 0.47 -12.50 -2.44
CA SER A 49 0.08 -12.44 -3.85
C SER A 49 0.49 -13.69 -4.61
N ASN A 50 1.73 -14.16 -4.40
CA ASN A 50 2.23 -15.38 -5.01
C ASN A 50 1.48 -16.61 -4.52
N ARG A 51 1.10 -16.66 -3.24
CA ARG A 51 0.21 -17.72 -2.71
C ARG A 51 -1.15 -17.70 -3.41
N LEU A 52 -1.77 -16.52 -3.53
CA LEU A 52 -3.07 -16.38 -4.21
C LEU A 52 -2.97 -16.77 -5.70
N LEU A 53 -1.89 -16.38 -6.39
CA LEU A 53 -1.67 -16.78 -7.78
C LEU A 53 -1.46 -18.29 -7.91
N ALA A 54 -0.68 -18.92 -7.02
CA ALA A 54 -0.52 -20.38 -7.01
C ALA A 54 -1.85 -21.10 -6.75
N GLU A 55 -2.69 -20.57 -5.85
CA GLU A 55 -4.05 -21.09 -5.61
C GLU A 55 -4.95 -20.97 -6.85
N LEU A 56 -4.82 -19.88 -7.61
CA LEU A 56 -5.52 -19.70 -8.88
C LEU A 56 -5.00 -20.65 -9.97
N GLU A 57 -3.69 -20.88 -10.07
CA GLU A 57 -3.10 -21.84 -11.02
C GLU A 57 -3.56 -23.28 -10.75
N LEU A 58 -3.81 -23.65 -9.50
CA LEU A 58 -4.34 -24.97 -9.12
C LEU A 58 -5.77 -25.23 -9.63
N VAL A 59 -6.52 -24.19 -9.99
CA VAL A 59 -7.91 -24.29 -10.47
C VAL A 59 -7.97 -24.26 -12.03
N GLY A 60 -6.84 -24.42 -12.75
CA GLY A 60 -6.80 -24.68 -14.20
C GLY A 60 -6.43 -23.47 -15.08
N GLU A 61 -7.00 -23.37 -16.30
CA GLU A 61 -6.75 -22.28 -17.30
C GLU A 61 -7.36 -20.91 -16.90
N ILE A 62 -7.24 -20.52 -15.63
CA ILE A 62 -7.88 -19.34 -15.06
C ILE A 62 -7.39 -18.03 -15.65
N GLY A 63 -6.15 -17.93 -16.12
CA GLY A 63 -5.67 -16.70 -16.75
C GLY A 63 -6.58 -16.23 -17.89
N THR A 64 -7.12 -17.18 -18.67
CA THR A 64 -8.03 -16.92 -19.79
C THR A 64 -9.47 -16.67 -19.33
N LEU A 65 -9.95 -17.41 -18.32
CA LEU A 65 -11.29 -17.26 -17.72
C LEU A 65 -11.42 -15.97 -16.88
N ALA A 66 -10.35 -15.54 -16.20
CA ALA A 66 -10.28 -14.32 -15.41
C ALA A 66 -10.48 -13.06 -16.27
N ILE A 67 -9.89 -13.06 -17.47
CA ILE A 67 -10.08 -11.98 -18.44
C ILE A 67 -11.51 -12.01 -18.98
N ALA A 68 -12.00 -13.20 -19.36
CA ALA A 68 -13.34 -13.36 -19.91
C ALA A 68 -14.47 -13.02 -18.91
N THR A 69 -14.27 -13.26 -17.62
CA THR A 69 -15.30 -13.00 -16.58
C THR A 69 -15.44 -11.54 -16.20
N ASN A 70 -14.46 -10.68 -16.50
CA ASN A 70 -14.55 -9.25 -16.19
C ASN A 70 -15.62 -8.53 -17.01
N GLU A 71 -15.88 -9.01 -18.23
CA GLU A 71 -16.84 -8.43 -19.18
C GLU A 71 -18.27 -8.98 -19.04
N ILE A 72 -18.46 -10.04 -18.25
CA ILE A 72 -19.75 -10.69 -18.03
C ILE A 72 -20.40 -10.09 -16.78
N ALA A 73 -21.70 -9.82 -16.85
CA ALA A 73 -22.47 -9.31 -15.70
C ALA A 73 -22.49 -10.35 -14.56
N TRP A 74 -22.47 -9.89 -13.31
CA TRP A 74 -22.32 -10.78 -12.14
C TRP A 74 -23.39 -11.88 -12.06
N ASP A 75 -24.62 -11.55 -12.41
CA ASP A 75 -25.77 -12.46 -12.42
C ASP A 75 -25.68 -13.54 -13.51
N GLU A 76 -24.97 -13.26 -14.60
CA GLU A 76 -24.74 -14.18 -15.72
C GLU A 76 -23.58 -15.16 -15.48
N LEU A 77 -22.73 -14.91 -14.48
CA LEU A 77 -21.59 -15.77 -14.15
C LEU A 77 -22.03 -17.11 -13.57
N THR A 78 -21.37 -18.19 -13.99
CA THR A 78 -21.49 -19.50 -13.34
C THR A 78 -20.91 -19.46 -11.92
N LEU A 79 -21.25 -20.46 -11.09
CA LEU A 79 -20.70 -20.57 -9.74
C LEU A 79 -19.16 -20.59 -9.73
N GLU A 80 -18.56 -21.34 -10.65
CA GLU A 80 -17.11 -21.44 -10.80
C GLU A 80 -16.49 -20.09 -11.16
N GLN A 81 -17.09 -19.37 -12.11
CA GLN A 81 -16.64 -18.05 -12.52
C GLN A 81 -16.76 -17.01 -11.39
N LYS A 82 -17.82 -17.08 -10.57
CA LYS A 82 -17.97 -16.24 -9.38
C LYS A 82 -16.86 -16.47 -8.38
N ILE A 83 -16.54 -17.73 -8.07
CA ILE A 83 -15.44 -18.09 -7.17
C ILE A 83 -14.12 -17.51 -7.68
N ILE A 84 -13.83 -17.65 -8.97
CA ILE A 84 -12.63 -17.08 -9.60
C ILE A 84 -12.60 -15.55 -9.43
N ARG A 85 -13.69 -14.86 -9.74
CA ARG A 85 -13.78 -13.40 -9.64
C ARG A 85 -13.63 -12.90 -8.19
N GLU A 86 -14.16 -13.63 -7.22
CA GLU A 86 -13.95 -13.38 -5.79
C GLU A 86 -12.47 -13.50 -5.38
N GLN A 87 -11.76 -14.54 -5.84
CA GLN A 87 -10.34 -14.71 -5.53
C GLN A 87 -9.48 -13.61 -6.17
N ILE A 88 -9.78 -13.21 -7.40
CA ILE A 88 -9.12 -12.09 -8.08
C ILE A 88 -9.35 -10.79 -7.31
N GLN A 89 -10.58 -10.56 -6.83
CA GLN A 89 -10.87 -9.37 -6.03
C GLN A 89 -10.09 -9.36 -4.72
N ARG A 90 -9.99 -10.50 -4.03
CA ARG A 90 -9.18 -10.64 -2.81
C ARG A 90 -7.70 -10.34 -3.06
N TRP A 91 -7.16 -10.79 -4.19
CA TRP A 91 -5.81 -10.46 -4.62
C TRP A 91 -5.62 -8.95 -4.82
N PHE A 92 -6.55 -8.31 -5.53
CA PHE A 92 -6.47 -6.86 -5.70
C PHE A 92 -6.56 -6.10 -4.38
N TRP A 93 -7.45 -6.49 -3.45
CA TRP A 93 -7.51 -5.84 -2.15
C TRP A 93 -6.21 -5.99 -1.36
N THR A 94 -5.53 -7.13 -1.47
CA THR A 94 -4.19 -7.34 -0.88
C THR A 94 -3.17 -6.34 -1.42
N LEU A 95 -3.19 -6.05 -2.72
CA LEU A 95 -2.32 -5.06 -3.33
C LEU A 95 -2.70 -3.63 -2.95
N LEU A 96 -4.00 -3.31 -2.93
CA LEU A 96 -4.48 -1.97 -2.60
C LEU A 96 -4.22 -1.62 -1.14
N GLU A 97 -4.34 -2.59 -0.23
CA GLU A 97 -3.95 -2.43 1.17
C GLU A 97 -2.47 -2.11 1.32
N ASN A 98 -1.61 -2.82 0.58
CA ASN A 98 -0.18 -2.52 0.56
C ASN A 98 0.10 -1.09 0.05
N ASN A 99 -0.53 -0.70 -1.05
CA ASN A 99 -0.38 0.65 -1.59
C ASN A 99 -0.87 1.70 -0.59
N PHE A 100 -1.99 1.46 0.08
CA PHE A 100 -2.50 2.33 1.14
C PHE A 100 -1.45 2.52 2.25
N TYR A 101 -0.89 1.41 2.75
CA TYR A 101 0.15 1.45 3.78
C TYR A 101 1.40 2.21 3.31
N GLN A 102 1.84 1.98 2.07
CA GLN A 102 2.99 2.69 1.51
C GLN A 102 2.73 4.19 1.34
N HIS A 103 1.49 4.59 1.03
CA HIS A 103 1.11 6.00 1.03
C HIS A 103 1.14 6.62 2.43
N GLU A 104 0.65 5.91 3.47
CA GLU A 104 0.76 6.37 4.86
C GLU A 104 2.21 6.58 5.31
N LEU A 105 3.15 5.80 4.76
CA LEU A 105 4.59 5.96 4.99
C LEU A 105 5.24 7.07 4.14
N GLY A 106 4.51 7.71 3.22
CA GLY A 106 5.03 8.71 2.30
C GLY A 106 5.91 8.14 1.18
N LEU A 107 5.78 6.84 0.87
CA LEU A 107 6.56 6.14 -0.15
C LEU A 107 5.87 6.14 -1.53
N ILE A 108 4.60 6.54 -1.59
CA ILE A 108 3.83 6.74 -2.82
C ILE A 108 3.60 8.23 -3.03
N ASN A 109 3.96 8.73 -4.22
CA ASN A 109 3.72 10.11 -4.61
C ASN A 109 2.22 10.38 -4.87
N ASP A 110 1.83 11.66 -4.83
CA ASP A 110 0.42 12.07 -4.93
C ASP A 110 -0.23 11.65 -6.25
N GLU A 111 0.49 11.74 -7.37
CA GLU A 111 -0.05 11.35 -8.69
C GLU A 111 -0.42 9.87 -8.74
N LEU A 112 0.46 9.00 -8.26
CA LEU A 112 0.21 7.56 -8.17
C LEU A 112 -0.88 7.27 -7.15
N TRP A 113 -0.92 8.03 -6.04
CA TRP A 113 -1.95 7.88 -5.02
C TRP A 113 -3.36 8.17 -5.55
N GLU A 114 -3.54 9.21 -6.35
CA GLU A 114 -4.84 9.50 -7.01
C GLU A 114 -5.32 8.32 -7.86
N GLN A 115 -4.42 7.65 -8.58
CA GLN A 115 -4.77 6.44 -9.34
C GLN A 115 -5.14 5.27 -8.43
N VAL A 116 -4.45 5.10 -7.30
CA VAL A 116 -4.76 4.06 -6.32
C VAL A 116 -6.13 4.28 -5.69
N LYS A 117 -6.49 5.53 -5.34
CA LYS A 117 -7.83 5.87 -4.84
C LYS A 117 -8.91 5.50 -5.83
N GLY A 118 -8.76 5.88 -7.11
CA GLY A 118 -9.73 5.48 -8.15
C GLY A 118 -9.89 3.96 -8.28
N ARG A 119 -8.80 3.19 -8.08
CA ARG A 119 -8.85 1.72 -8.05
C ARG A 119 -9.53 1.15 -6.81
N ILE A 120 -9.43 1.82 -5.66
CA ILE A 120 -10.16 1.47 -4.44
C ILE A 120 -11.64 1.77 -4.65
N ASP A 121 -11.98 2.97 -5.13
CA ASP A 121 -13.36 3.41 -5.34
C ASP A 121 -14.10 2.49 -6.31
N ASN A 122 -13.48 2.15 -7.45
CA ASN A 122 -14.07 1.24 -8.42
C ASN A 122 -14.38 -0.15 -7.83
N ARG A 123 -13.49 -0.67 -6.99
CA ARG A 123 -13.68 -1.99 -6.35
C ARG A 123 -14.65 -1.94 -5.19
N TRP A 124 -14.66 -0.84 -4.44
CA TRP A 124 -15.63 -0.60 -3.39
C TRP A 124 -17.05 -0.49 -3.97
N ALA A 125 -17.18 0.05 -5.18
CA ALA A 125 -18.45 0.13 -5.90
C ALA A 125 -18.98 -1.24 -6.38
N GLU A 126 -18.15 -2.29 -6.46
CA GLU A 126 -18.60 -3.65 -6.78
C GLU A 126 -19.27 -4.31 -5.56
N CYS A 127 -20.54 -3.96 -5.32
CA CYS A 127 -21.31 -4.35 -4.13
C CYS A 127 -21.27 -5.85 -3.81
N HIS A 128 -21.37 -6.68 -4.84
CA HIS A 128 -21.38 -8.14 -4.72
C HIS A 128 -20.01 -8.74 -4.35
N LEU A 129 -18.95 -7.94 -4.39
CA LEU A 129 -17.58 -8.33 -4.04
C LEU A 129 -17.00 -7.56 -2.84
N ARG A 130 -17.78 -6.70 -2.17
CA ARG A 130 -17.29 -5.95 -0.99
C ARG A 130 -16.85 -6.86 0.16
N ASN A 131 -17.46 -8.04 0.29
CA ASN A 131 -17.06 -9.07 1.24
C ASN A 131 -15.65 -9.65 0.98
N MET A 132 -15.02 -9.32 -0.15
CA MET A 132 -13.65 -9.74 -0.49
C MET A 132 -12.56 -8.82 0.07
N VAL A 133 -12.93 -7.69 0.68
CA VAL A 133 -12.00 -6.92 1.51
C VAL A 133 -11.43 -7.84 2.61
N PRO A 134 -10.12 -7.77 2.94
CA PRO A 134 -9.54 -8.53 4.03
C PRO A 134 -10.39 -8.41 5.30
N THR A 135 -10.61 -9.53 6.01
CA THR A 135 -11.42 -9.56 7.22
C THR A 135 -10.89 -8.61 8.29
N ASP A 136 -9.57 -8.48 8.36
CA ASP A 136 -8.85 -7.58 9.25
C ASP A 136 -7.87 -6.72 8.44
N PRO A 137 -8.38 -5.71 7.70
CA PRO A 137 -7.53 -4.82 6.97
C PRO A 137 -6.84 -3.85 7.94
N ILE A 138 -5.71 -3.28 7.53
CA ILE A 138 -5.01 -2.26 8.30
C ILE A 138 -5.98 -1.14 8.68
N ILE A 139 -5.82 -0.62 9.91
CA ILE A 139 -6.75 0.35 10.51
C ILE A 139 -6.94 1.58 9.61
N GLY A 140 -5.86 2.04 8.95
CA GLY A 140 -5.90 3.15 8.01
C GLY A 140 -6.85 2.90 6.83
N LEU A 141 -6.72 1.74 6.18
CA LEU A 141 -7.59 1.34 5.07
C LEU A 141 -9.03 1.18 5.53
N ARG A 142 -9.28 0.53 6.67
CA ARG A 142 -10.65 0.39 7.21
C ARG A 142 -11.32 1.75 7.37
N ARG A 143 -10.65 2.70 8.02
CA ARG A 143 -11.17 4.05 8.21
C ARG A 143 -11.42 4.78 6.89
N TYR A 144 -10.55 4.58 5.89
CA TYR A 144 -10.75 5.15 4.56
C TYR A 144 -12.00 4.56 3.89
N LEU A 145 -12.16 3.23 3.89
CA LEU A 145 -13.34 2.57 3.32
C LEU A 145 -14.63 3.01 4.02
N ASP A 146 -14.62 3.13 5.35
CA ASP A 146 -15.76 3.62 6.14
C ASP A 146 -16.12 5.09 5.82
N SER A 147 -15.21 5.86 5.22
CA SER A 147 -15.45 7.24 4.79
C SER A 147 -15.99 7.37 3.37
N LEU A 148 -15.95 6.29 2.58
CA LEU A 148 -16.47 6.28 1.22
C LEU A 148 -18.00 6.23 1.22
N PRO A 149 -18.66 6.81 0.20
CA PRO A 149 -20.12 6.75 0.09
C PRO A 149 -20.58 5.29 -0.01
N ASP A 150 -21.65 4.95 0.70
CA ASP A 150 -22.29 3.66 0.54
C ASP A 150 -23.24 3.67 -0.67
N ASN A 151 -22.73 3.20 -1.80
CA ASN A 151 -23.49 3.07 -3.04
C ASN A 151 -24.17 1.69 -3.21
N CYS A 152 -24.17 0.86 -2.17
CA CYS A 152 -24.68 -0.52 -2.20
C CYS A 152 -25.87 -0.74 -1.25
N SER A 153 -26.41 0.35 -0.68
CA SER A 153 -27.57 0.37 0.21
C SER A 153 -28.91 0.23 -0.52
#